data_AF-A0A0C9TMS5-F1
#
_entry.id   AF-A0A0C9TMS5-F1
#
_cell.length_a   1.000
_cell.length_b   1.000
_cell.length_c   1.000
_cell.angle_alpha   90.00
_cell.angle_beta   90.00
_cell.angle_gamma   90.00
#
_symmetry.space_group_name_H-M   'P 1'
#
loop_
_entity.id
_entity.type
_entity.pdbx_description
1 polymer ?
#
loop_
_entity_poly.entity_id
_entity_poly.type
_entity_poly.pdbx_seq_one_letter_code
_entity_poly.pdbx_strand_id
1 'polypeptide(L)' 'GGRSISTFNKTKKLLSDEEETLILDYALESAAQGFPDKLHHLEQKAMEIIRGRFGSKAKTLGKNWA' A
#
# COMPACT_ATOMS: atom_id res chain seq x y z
N GLY A 1 20.36 19.73 7.97
CA GLY A 1 20.68 18.29 7.89
C GLY A 1 19.51 17.47 7.37
N GLY A 2 19.11 17.66 6.11
CA GLY A 2 17.88 17.07 5.54
C GLY A 2 17.98 15.63 5.00
N ARG A 3 19.11 14.94 5.19
CA ARG A 3 19.33 13.58 4.65
C ARG A 3 18.77 12.44 5.51
N SER A 4 18.21 12.73 6.69
CA SER A 4 17.85 11.68 7.66
C SER A 4 16.41 11.16 7.53
N ILE A 5 15.45 11.96 7.04
CA ILE A 5 14.02 11.59 7.06
C ILE A 5 13.68 10.55 5.98
N SER A 6 14.26 10.65 4.78
CA SER A 6 14.03 9.68 3.70
C SER A 6 14.53 8.29 4.08
N THR A 7 15.71 8.20 4.71
CA THR A 7 16.31 6.94 5.16
C THR A 7 15.55 6.33 6.35
N PHE A 8 15.01 7.17 7.26
CA PHE A 8 14.24 6.70 8.43
C PHE A 8 12.82 6.23 8.07
N ASN A 9 12.25 6.72 6.97
CA ASN A 9 10.96 6.24 6.47
C ASN A 9 11.10 4.94 5.68
N LYS A 10 12.24 4.70 5.02
CA LYS A 10 12.50 3.41 4.34
C LYS A 10 12.45 2.21 5.30
N THR A 11 12.88 2.37 6.56
CA THR A 11 12.79 1.32 7.58
C THR A 11 11.40 1.19 8.22
N LYS A 12 10.49 2.14 7.97
CA LYS A 12 9.10 2.12 8.45
C LYS A 12 8.09 1.78 7.35
N LYS A 13 8.52 1.66 6.10
CA LYS A 13 7.66 1.23 5.00
C LYS A 13 7.29 -0.24 5.21
N LEU A 14 6.00 -0.49 5.30
CA LEU A 14 5.45 -1.85 5.42
C LEU A 14 5.54 -2.61 4.09
N LEU A 15 5.49 -1.87 2.97
CA LEU A 15 5.59 -2.35 1.61
C LEU A 15 6.99 -2.03 1.06
N SER A 16 7.52 -2.93 0.25
CA SER A 16 8.65 -2.62 -0.64
C SER A 16 8.24 -1.61 -1.71
N ASP A 17 9.21 -0.95 -2.34
CA ASP A 17 8.92 -0.01 -3.42
C ASP A 17 8.21 -0.70 -4.60
N GLU A 18 8.49 -1.99 -4.86
CA GLU A 18 7.83 -2.81 -5.88
C GLU A 18 6.35 -3.07 -5.55
N GLU A 19 6.05 -3.43 -4.30
CA GLU A 19 4.68 -3.65 -3.83
C GLU A 19 3.85 -2.35 -3.84
N GLU A 20 4.50 -1.21 -3.56
CA GLU A 20 3.89 0.12 -3.64
C GLU A 20 3.54 0.48 -5.09
N THR A 21 4.45 0.24 -6.03
CA THR A 21 4.19 0.42 -7.47
C THR A 21 3.01 -0.44 -7.94
N LEU A 22 2.93 -1.70 -7.50
CA LEU A 22 1.84 -2.59 -7.89
C LEU A 22 0.45 -2.11 -7.41
N ILE A 23 0.38 -1.50 -6.22
CA ILE A 23 -0.86 -0.90 -5.71
C ILE A 23 -1.22 0.38 -6.50
N LEU A 24 -0.22 1.20 -6.83
CA LEU A 24 -0.42 2.42 -7.61
C LEU A 24 -0.91 2.10 -9.03
N ASP A 25 -0.32 1.11 -9.69
CA ASP A 25 -0.76 0.67 -11.02
C ASP A 25 -2.20 0.16 -10.98
N TYR A 26 -2.54 -0.68 -9.99
CA TYR A 26 -3.92 -1.13 -9.79
C TYR A 26 -4.89 0.04 -9.56
N ALA A 27 -4.49 1.06 -8.80
CA ALA A 27 -5.30 2.25 -8.55
C ALA A 27 -5.56 3.03 -9.84
N LEU A 28 -4.51 3.27 -10.62
CA LEU A 28 -4.57 4.01 -11.89
C LEU A 28 -5.39 3.25 -12.94
N GLU A 29 -5.20 1.94 -13.05
CA GLU A 29 -6.00 1.10 -13.95
C GLU A 29 -7.47 1.07 -13.54
N SER A 30 -7.76 0.95 -12.24
CA SER A 30 -9.14 0.98 -11.72
C SER A 30 -9.81 2.33 -12.01
N ALA A 31 -9.09 3.44 -11.82
CA ALA A 31 -9.58 4.78 -12.12
C ALA A 31 -9.81 4.98 -13.63
N ALA A 32 -8.90 4.47 -14.48
CA ALA A 32 -9.04 4.54 -15.93
C ALA A 32 -10.25 3.73 -16.45
N GLN A 33 -10.62 2.65 -15.77
CA GLN A 33 -11.80 1.84 -16.07
C GLN A 33 -13.11 2.43 -15.55
N GLY A 34 -13.06 3.58 -14.86
CA GLY A 34 -14.24 4.22 -14.27
C GLY A 34 -14.81 3.48 -13.06
N PHE A 35 -14.04 2.58 -12.44
CA PHE A 35 -14.44 1.98 -11.17
C PHE A 35 -14.40 3.07 -10.09
N PRO A 36 -15.45 3.18 -9.25
CA PRO A 36 -15.43 4.15 -8.17
C PRO A 36 -14.27 3.82 -7.23
N ASP A 37 -13.39 4.80 -7.06
CA ASP A 37 -12.17 4.78 -6.25
C ASP A 37 -12.52 4.70 -4.76
N LYS A 38 -13.17 3.61 -4.35
CA LYS A 38 -13.44 3.35 -2.95
C LYS A 38 -12.13 2.88 -2.36
N LEU A 39 -11.60 3.67 -1.43
CA LEU A 39 -10.42 3.34 -0.60
C LEU A 39 -10.42 1.89 -0.09
N HIS A 40 -11.60 1.29 0.10
CA HIS A 40 -11.77 -0.12 0.44
C HIS A 40 -11.12 -1.10 -0.56
N HIS A 41 -11.19 -0.85 -1.87
CA HIS A 41 -10.57 -1.74 -2.87
C HIS A 41 -9.05 -1.70 -2.82
N LEU A 42 -8.49 -0.50 -2.62
CA LEU A 42 -7.05 -0.33 -2.41
C LEU A 42 -6.60 -1.00 -1.11
N GLU A 43 -7.42 -0.89 -0.06
CA GLU A 43 -7.16 -1.56 1.22
C GLU A 43 -7.11 -3.08 1.05
N GLN A 44 -8.09 -3.67 0.34
CA GLN A 44 -8.13 -5.10 0.07
C GLN A 44 -6.91 -5.56 -0.72
N LYS A 45 -6.54 -4.86 -1.80
CA LYS A 45 -5.38 -5.23 -2.62
C LYS A 45 -4.07 -5.10 -1.86
N ALA A 46 -3.90 -4.03 -1.10
CA ALA A 46 -2.73 -3.86 -0.25
C ALA A 46 -2.65 -4.94 0.85
N MET A 47 -3.80 -5.32 1.43
CA MET A 47 -3.88 -6.43 2.39
C MET A 47 -3.55 -7.79 1.76
N GLU A 48 -3.98 -8.08 0.53
CA GLU A 48 -3.60 -9.31 -0.18
C GLU A 48 -2.08 -9.42 -0.34
N ILE A 49 -1.43 -8.33 -0.75
CA ILE A 49 0.03 -8.28 -0.92
C ILE A 49 0.75 -8.51 0.41
N ILE A 50 0.33 -7.80 1.47
CA ILE A 50 0.92 -7.94 2.81
C ILE A 50 0.67 -9.34 3.39
N ARG A 51 -0.52 -9.92 3.17
CA ARG A 51 -0.82 -11.31 3.59
C ARG A 51 0.02 -12.33 2.84
N GLY A 52 0.27 -12.13 1.55
CA GLY A 52 1.18 -12.97 0.78
C GLY A 52 2.60 -12.98 1.35
N ARG A 53 3.07 -11.83 1.85
CA ARG A 53 4.44 -11.66 2.36
C ARG A 53 4.61 -12.00 3.84
N PHE A 54 3.66 -11.62 4.70
CA PHE A 54 3.76 -11.74 6.16
C PHE A 54 2.84 -12.83 6.74
N GLY A 55 2.02 -13.48 5.91
CA GLY A 55 1.08 -14.52 6.33
C GLY A 55 0.10 -14.03 7.40
N SER A 56 -0.20 -14.89 8.37
CA SER A 56 -1.07 -14.59 9.51
C SER A 56 -0.52 -13.52 10.48
N LYS A 57 0.71 -13.01 10.27
CA LYS A 57 1.28 -11.89 11.02
C LYS A 57 1.06 -10.52 10.35
N ALA A 58 0.39 -10.50 9.20
CA ALA A 58 0.04 -9.27 8.49
C ALA A 58 -0.79 -8.34 9.39
N LYS A 59 -0.31 -7.12 9.61
CA LYS A 59 -1.11 -6.07 10.24
C LYS A 59 -2.18 -5.58 9.26
N THR A 60 -3.38 -5.33 9.76
CA THR A 60 -4.45 -4.69 8.99
C THR A 60 -4.04 -3.27 8.62
N LEU A 61 -4.21 -2.92 7.34
CA LEU A 61 -4.08 -1.56 6.81
C LEU A 61 -5.38 -0.77 7.03
N GLY A 62 -5.47 0.46 6.49
CA GLY A 62 -6.73 1.21 6.41
C GLY A 62 -7.17 1.94 7.68
N LYS A 63 -6.64 1.59 8.86
CA LYS A 63 -7.10 2.14 10.14
C LYS A 63 -7.00 3.68 10.28
N ASN A 64 -6.08 4.31 9.54
CA ASN A 64 -5.87 5.77 9.55
C ASN A 64 -6.22 6.43 8.20
N TRP A 65 -7.03 5.79 7.35
CA TRP A 65 -7.41 6.34 6.04
C TRP A 65 -8.75 7.12 6.07
N ALA A 66 -9.43 7.11 7.22
CA ALA A 66 -10.67 7.84 7.48
C ALA A 66 -10.41 9.30 7.88
#